data_AF-A0A933N3K7-F1
#
_entry.id   AF-A0A933N3K7-F1
#
_cell.length_a   1.000
_cell.length_b   1.000
_cell.length_c   1.000
_cell.angle_alpha   90.00
_cell.angle_beta   90.00
_cell.angle_gamma   90.00
#
_symmetry.space_group_name_H-M   'P 1'
#
loop_
_entity.id
_entity.type
_entity.pdbx_description
1 polymer ?
#
loop_
_entity_poly.entity_id
_entity_poly.type
_entity_poly.pdbx_seq_one_letter_code
_entity_poly.pdbx_strand_id
1 'polypeptide(L)'
;IAHISEDKLNYYTEKDKQDLARIADSASLRIEKHFKDNPNLVGDLCAGLPGCGGVTNSILAYLLTKGDVNRMCAAIEPEVLAAARNSLPKDSNLEVKGITINKGKDNEHHAVIVYPKGTDYNKTGVIFDPWQKQSSDPKDMVIPYPKWGWYTDPISFDQK
;
A
#
# COMPACT_ATOMS: atom_id res chain seq x y z
N ILE A 1 -11.47 6.90 0.46
CA ILE A 1 -11.84 6.80 -0.98
C ILE A 1 -12.14 8.15 -1.62
N ALA A 2 -12.67 9.15 -0.90
CA ALA A 2 -13.14 10.44 -1.42
C ALA A 2 -12.17 11.26 -2.33
N HIS A 3 -10.99 10.73 -2.66
CA HIS A 3 -10.00 11.30 -3.57
C HIS A 3 -9.63 10.38 -4.75
N ILE A 4 -10.18 9.17 -4.83
CA ILE A 4 -10.22 8.42 -6.09
C ILE A 4 -11.33 9.06 -6.92
N SER A 5 -10.99 9.53 -8.11
CA SER A 5 -11.96 10.15 -9.00
C SER A 5 -13.08 9.16 -9.34
N GLU A 6 -14.33 9.66 -9.37
CA GLU A 6 -15.52 8.81 -9.52
C GLU A 6 -15.45 7.92 -10.75
N ASP A 7 -14.88 8.43 -11.86
CA ASP A 7 -14.67 7.69 -13.12
C ASP A 7 -13.83 6.41 -12.95
N LYS A 8 -12.97 6.36 -11.92
CA LYS A 8 -12.15 5.19 -11.58
C LYS A 8 -12.87 4.20 -10.66
N LEU A 9 -14.00 4.61 -10.09
CA LEU A 9 -14.86 3.79 -9.25
C LEU A 9 -16.15 3.38 -9.96
N ASN A 10 -16.26 3.56 -11.28
CA ASN A 10 -17.43 3.17 -12.06
C ASN A 10 -17.75 1.66 -11.96
N TYR A 11 -16.77 0.85 -11.55
CA TYR A 11 -16.92 -0.59 -11.32
C TYR A 11 -17.36 -0.94 -9.89
N TYR A 12 -17.49 0.06 -9.01
CA TYR A 12 -17.81 -0.09 -7.60
C TYR A 12 -19.23 0.40 -7.34
N THR A 13 -20.03 -0.44 -6.69
CA THR A 13 -21.32 -0.01 -6.16
C THR A 13 -21.13 0.96 -4.99
N GLU A 14 -22.19 1.66 -4.58
CA GLU A 14 -22.14 2.49 -3.37
C GLU A 14 -21.78 1.68 -2.11
N LYS A 15 -22.23 0.42 -2.03
CA LYS A 15 -21.81 -0.49 -0.95
C LYS A 15 -20.31 -0.77 -1.02
N ASP A 16 -19.77 -1.05 -2.20
CA ASP A 16 -18.34 -1.32 -2.36
C ASP A 16 -17.49 -0.10 -1.97
N LYS A 17 -17.97 1.12 -2.28
CA LYS A 17 -17.34 2.36 -1.83
C LYS A 17 -17.40 2.49 -0.29
N GLN A 18 -18.49 2.10 0.36
CA GLN A 18 -18.54 2.11 1.82
C GLN A 18 -17.59 1.08 2.43
N ASP A 19 -17.55 -0.14 1.89
CA ASP A 19 -16.69 -1.23 2.36
C ASP A 19 -15.20 -0.88 2.17
N LEU A 20 -14.82 -0.30 1.02
CA LEU A 20 -13.47 0.21 0.78
C LEU A 20 -13.07 1.32 1.78
N ALA A 21 -14.02 2.15 2.25
CA ALA A 21 -13.72 3.22 3.20
C ALA A 21 -13.42 2.64 4.58
N ARG A 22 -14.20 1.63 4.99
CA ARG A 22 -13.94 0.86 6.21
C ARG A 22 -12.56 0.18 6.18
N ILE A 23 -12.19 -0.39 5.04
CA ILE A 23 -10.84 -0.95 4.85
C ILE A 23 -9.77 0.12 5.04
N ALA A 24 -9.95 1.29 4.43
CA ALA A 24 -9.00 2.40 4.51
C ALA A 24 -8.78 2.85 5.97
N ASP A 25 -9.86 3.05 6.70
CA ASP A 25 -9.82 3.47 8.10
C ASP A 25 -9.19 2.37 8.98
N SER A 26 -9.55 1.10 8.76
CA SER A 26 -9.00 -0.01 9.53
C SER A 26 -7.50 -0.21 9.27
N ALA A 27 -7.07 -0.12 8.01
CA ALA A 27 -5.67 -0.20 7.63
C ALA A 27 -4.87 0.95 8.24
N SER A 28 -5.36 2.18 8.08
CA SER A 28 -4.78 3.39 8.69
C SER A 28 -4.51 3.24 10.19
N LEU A 29 -5.52 2.82 10.96
CA LEU A 29 -5.39 2.59 12.40
C LEU A 29 -4.35 1.51 12.72
N ARG A 30 -4.28 0.46 11.90
CA ARG A 30 -3.30 -0.62 12.10
C ARG A 30 -1.87 -0.12 11.84
N ILE A 31 -1.69 0.70 10.82
CA ILE A 31 -0.41 1.32 10.48
C ILE A 31 0.03 2.33 11.52
N GLU A 32 -0.87 3.19 12.00
CA GLU A 32 -0.59 4.11 13.08
C GLU A 32 -0.11 3.36 14.33
N LYS A 33 -0.81 2.27 14.70
CA LYS A 33 -0.39 1.41 15.80
C LYS A 33 0.98 0.78 15.54
N HIS A 34 1.21 0.26 14.33
CA HIS A 34 2.48 -0.37 13.96
C HIS A 34 3.66 0.60 14.11
N PHE A 35 3.54 1.83 13.62
CA PHE A 35 4.59 2.84 13.78
C PHE A 35 4.74 3.33 15.22
N LYS A 36 3.65 3.40 15.98
CA LYS A 36 3.71 3.73 17.42
C LYS A 36 4.45 2.67 18.23
N ASP A 37 4.18 1.39 17.96
CA ASP A 37 4.82 0.26 18.65
C ASP A 37 6.26 0.04 18.16
N ASN A 38 6.57 0.50 16.95
CA ASN A 38 7.89 0.40 16.32
C ASN A 38 8.40 1.80 15.90
N PRO A 39 8.68 2.72 16.86
CA PRO A 39 9.00 4.11 16.55
C PRO A 39 10.33 4.28 15.78
N ASN A 40 11.20 3.27 15.81
CA ASN A 40 12.44 3.24 15.02
C ASN A 40 12.23 2.81 13.55
N LEU A 41 11.01 2.38 13.19
CA LEU A 41 10.59 2.16 11.79
C LEU A 41 10.05 3.45 11.14
N VAL A 42 10.09 4.58 11.86
CA VAL A 42 9.83 5.89 11.27
C VAL A 42 11.11 6.34 10.56
N GLY A 43 11.19 6.04 9.27
CA GLY A 43 12.31 6.43 8.43
C GLY A 43 11.89 6.61 6.98
N ASP A 44 12.12 7.82 6.47
CA ASP A 44 12.20 8.24 5.06
C ASP A 44 11.11 9.16 4.47
N LEU A 45 10.60 10.11 5.26
CA LEU A 45 10.01 11.33 4.69
C LEU A 45 11.11 12.31 4.27
N CYS A 46 12.10 11.86 3.49
CA CYS A 46 13.07 12.75 2.85
C CYS A 46 13.87 12.14 1.68
N ALA A 47 13.43 11.01 1.13
CA ALA A 47 13.97 10.53 -0.14
C ALA A 47 13.48 11.45 -1.29
N GLY A 48 14.21 12.54 -1.56
CA GLY A 48 14.03 13.36 -2.76
C GLY A 48 13.74 14.85 -2.55
N LEU A 49 13.67 15.36 -1.31
CA LEU A 49 13.50 16.80 -1.07
C LEU A 49 14.86 17.53 -0.96
N PRO A 50 15.08 18.62 -1.71
CA PRO A 50 16.27 19.46 -1.54
C PRO A 50 16.28 20.07 -0.12
N GLY A 51 17.31 19.80 0.67
CA GLY A 51 17.48 20.36 2.03
C GLY A 51 17.62 19.34 3.17
N CYS A 52 17.58 18.04 2.87
CA CYS A 52 17.51 16.98 3.89
C CYS A 52 18.79 16.13 4.07
N GLY A 53 19.97 16.65 3.68
CA GLY A 53 21.21 15.87 3.55
C GLY A 53 21.85 15.32 4.83
N GLY A 54 21.27 15.59 6.02
CA GLY A 54 21.85 15.17 7.31
C GLY A 54 21.22 13.94 7.95
N VAL A 55 19.94 13.65 7.69
CA VAL A 55 19.16 12.62 8.43
C VAL A 55 18.91 11.37 7.58
N THR A 56 18.91 11.53 6.25
CA THR A 56 18.78 10.43 5.27
C THR A 56 19.95 9.46 5.31
N ASN A 57 21.15 9.90 5.69
CA ASN A 57 22.36 9.09 5.58
C ASN A 57 22.58 8.11 6.73
N SER A 58 21.92 8.23 7.88
CA SER A 58 22.21 7.39 9.05
C SER A 58 21.32 6.15 9.15
N ILE A 59 20.01 6.28 8.87
CA ILE A 59 19.07 5.14 8.90
C ILE A 59 19.12 4.36 7.57
N LEU A 60 19.15 5.05 6.42
CA LEU A 60 19.35 4.40 5.14
C LEU A 60 20.72 3.69 5.08
N ALA A 61 21.80 4.29 5.61
CA ALA A 61 23.08 3.58 5.70
C ALA A 61 23.02 2.40 6.69
N TYR A 62 22.34 2.53 7.83
CA TYR A 62 22.14 1.40 8.75
C TYR A 62 21.39 0.25 8.07
N LEU A 63 20.30 0.53 7.35
CA LEU A 63 19.50 -0.47 6.64
C LEU A 63 20.20 -1.01 5.38
N LEU A 64 20.98 -0.19 4.67
CA LEU A 64 21.86 -0.62 3.57
C LEU A 64 22.99 -1.53 4.07
N THR A 65 23.57 -1.27 5.26
CA THR A 65 24.55 -2.17 5.87
C THR A 65 23.95 -3.50 6.32
N LYS A 66 22.63 -3.58 6.44
CA LYS A 66 21.86 -4.81 6.70
C LYS A 66 21.22 -5.41 5.44
N GLY A 67 21.31 -4.74 4.30
CA GLY A 67 20.70 -5.15 3.03
C GLY A 67 19.16 -5.12 3.01
N ASP A 68 18.52 -4.30 3.85
CA ASP A 68 17.13 -4.54 4.30
C ASP A 68 16.10 -3.48 3.89
N VAL A 69 16.43 -2.59 2.95
CA VAL A 69 15.50 -1.57 2.42
C VAL A 69 14.29 -2.19 1.68
N ASN A 70 14.42 -3.43 1.20
CA ASN A 70 13.34 -4.19 0.55
C ASN A 70 12.30 -4.75 1.54
N ARG A 71 12.48 -4.61 2.86
CA ARG A 71 11.63 -5.30 3.84
C ARG A 71 10.62 -4.44 4.58
N MET A 72 10.56 -3.12 4.37
CA MET A 72 9.60 -2.29 5.09
C MET A 72 8.17 -2.39 4.53
N CYS A 73 8.00 -2.34 3.20
CA CYS A 73 6.70 -2.61 2.59
C CYS A 73 6.25 -4.07 2.85
N ALA A 74 7.19 -5.03 2.85
CA ALA A 74 6.93 -6.43 3.19
C ALA A 74 6.55 -6.64 4.67
N ALA A 75 7.08 -5.82 5.60
CA ALA A 75 6.69 -5.85 7.00
C ALA A 75 5.30 -5.24 7.25
N ILE A 76 4.92 -4.26 6.44
CA ILE A 76 3.66 -3.54 6.56
C ILE A 76 2.51 -4.27 5.84
N GLU A 77 2.77 -4.93 4.71
CA GLU A 77 1.76 -5.62 3.91
C GLU A 77 0.89 -6.58 4.75
N PRO A 78 1.42 -7.48 5.62
CA PRO A 78 0.59 -8.37 6.42
C PRO A 78 -0.37 -7.62 7.35
N GLU A 79 0.05 -6.46 7.87
CA GLU A 79 -0.77 -5.63 8.76
C GLU A 79 -1.94 -4.99 8.01
N VAL A 80 -1.66 -4.44 6.83
CA VAL A 80 -2.70 -3.90 5.93
C VAL A 80 -3.64 -5.00 5.47
N LEU A 81 -3.10 -6.17 5.10
CA LEU A 81 -3.87 -7.29 4.57
C LEU A 81 -4.81 -7.86 5.62
N ALA A 82 -4.32 -8.02 6.86
CA ALA A 82 -5.13 -8.46 7.99
C ALA A 82 -6.23 -7.43 8.31
N ALA A 83 -5.91 -6.14 8.35
CA ALA A 83 -6.89 -5.08 8.59
C ALA A 83 -7.98 -5.07 7.50
N ALA A 84 -7.57 -5.12 6.24
CA ALA A 84 -8.49 -5.14 5.10
C ALA A 84 -9.41 -6.36 5.13
N ARG A 85 -8.88 -7.56 5.37
CA ARG A 85 -9.71 -8.79 5.47
C ARG A 85 -10.68 -8.76 6.65
N ASN A 86 -10.23 -8.29 7.82
CA ASN A 86 -11.06 -8.27 9.03
C ASN A 86 -12.15 -7.20 9.00
N SER A 87 -11.91 -6.11 8.27
CA SER A 87 -12.89 -5.02 8.11
C SER A 87 -13.96 -5.31 7.07
N LEU A 88 -13.78 -6.35 6.25
CA LEU A 88 -14.67 -6.65 5.15
C LEU A 88 -15.93 -7.42 5.62
N PRO A 89 -17.13 -6.90 5.37
CA PRO A 89 -18.37 -7.63 5.65
C PRO A 89 -18.46 -8.95 4.86
N LYS A 90 -19.10 -9.97 5.43
CA LYS A 90 -19.29 -11.27 4.77
C LYS A 90 -20.06 -11.18 3.44
N ASP A 91 -20.95 -10.20 3.34
CA ASP A 91 -21.77 -9.93 2.15
C ASP A 91 -21.07 -8.99 1.15
N SER A 92 -19.81 -8.61 1.39
CA SER A 92 -19.10 -7.72 0.49
C SER A 92 -18.79 -8.38 -0.85
N ASN A 93 -18.93 -7.60 -1.91
CA ASN A 93 -18.52 -7.98 -3.26
C ASN A 93 -17.01 -7.74 -3.50
N LEU A 94 -16.25 -7.28 -2.51
CA LEU A 94 -14.82 -7.03 -2.67
C LEU A 94 -13.98 -8.28 -2.38
N GLU A 95 -12.84 -8.37 -3.05
CA GLU A 95 -11.77 -9.31 -2.78
C GLU A 95 -10.51 -8.52 -2.39
N VAL A 96 -9.74 -9.06 -1.42
CA VAL A 96 -8.54 -8.43 -0.87
C VAL A 96 -7.35 -9.37 -1.08
N LYS A 97 -6.28 -8.87 -1.70
CA LYS A 97 -5.04 -9.63 -1.93
C LYS A 97 -3.81 -8.82 -1.56
N GLY A 98 -2.79 -9.53 -1.08
CA GLY A 98 -1.42 -9.02 -1.11
C GLY A 98 -0.93 -8.98 -2.55
N ILE A 99 -0.12 -7.99 -2.90
CA ILE A 99 0.50 -7.88 -4.22
C ILE A 99 1.94 -7.44 -4.08
N THR A 100 2.82 -8.12 -4.81
CA THR A 100 4.22 -7.78 -4.95
C THR A 100 4.49 -7.35 -6.38
N ILE A 101 5.28 -6.28 -6.52
CA ILE A 101 5.80 -5.82 -7.80
C ILE A 101 7.33 -5.88 -7.80
N ASN A 102 7.91 -6.59 -8.76
CA ASN A 102 9.36 -6.70 -8.95
C ASN A 102 9.89 -5.56 -9.82
N LYS A 103 10.55 -4.57 -9.22
CA LYS A 103 11.25 -3.46 -9.88
C LYS A 103 12.71 -3.80 -10.26
N GLY A 104 13.00 -5.07 -10.56
CA GLY A 104 14.34 -5.57 -10.89
C GLY A 104 14.80 -6.71 -9.97
N LYS A 105 16.05 -7.15 -10.16
CA LYS A 105 16.60 -8.40 -9.59
C LYS A 105 16.52 -8.48 -8.05
N ASP A 106 16.49 -7.33 -7.37
CA ASP A 106 16.51 -7.24 -5.91
C ASP A 106 15.69 -6.03 -5.42
N ASN A 107 14.58 -5.68 -6.08
CA ASN A 107 13.77 -4.52 -5.68
C ASN A 107 12.29 -4.87 -5.75
N GLU A 108 11.76 -5.43 -4.67
CA GLU A 108 10.35 -5.81 -4.57
C GLU A 108 9.59 -4.72 -3.80
N HIS A 109 8.38 -4.39 -4.25
CA HIS A 109 7.48 -3.53 -3.49
C HIS A 109 6.15 -4.22 -3.24
N HIS A 110 5.72 -4.18 -1.98
CA HIS A 110 4.58 -4.94 -1.47
C HIS A 110 3.45 -3.99 -1.09
N ALA A 111 2.22 -4.35 -1.44
CA ALA A 111 1.03 -3.58 -1.09
C ALA A 111 -0.20 -4.50 -0.99
N VAL A 112 -1.35 -3.93 -0.65
CA VAL A 112 -2.62 -4.66 -0.66
C VAL A 112 -3.52 -4.10 -1.75
N ILE A 113 -4.11 -4.96 -2.54
CA ILE A 113 -5.08 -4.60 -3.58
C ILE A 113 -6.48 -5.05 -3.19
N VAL A 114 -7.47 -4.20 -3.44
CA VAL A 114 -8.89 -4.47 -3.23
C VAL A 114 -9.67 -4.18 -4.50
N TYR A 115 -10.48 -5.14 -4.95
CA TYR A 115 -11.23 -5.04 -6.21
C TYR A 115 -12.54 -5.84 -6.14
N PRO A 116 -13.55 -5.52 -6.98
CA PRO A 116 -14.79 -6.29 -7.02
C PRO A 116 -14.57 -7.73 -7.52
N LYS A 117 -15.28 -8.69 -6.94
CA LYS A 117 -15.19 -10.10 -7.36
C LYS A 117 -15.59 -10.25 -8.82
N GLY A 118 -14.85 -11.08 -9.56
CA GLY A 118 -15.11 -11.34 -10.97
C GLY A 118 -14.65 -10.24 -11.94
N THR A 119 -13.94 -9.20 -11.46
CA THR A 119 -13.33 -8.18 -12.32
C THR A 119 -11.82 -8.36 -12.46
N ASP A 120 -11.26 -7.78 -13.51
CA ASP A 120 -9.82 -7.69 -13.71
C ASP A 120 -9.23 -6.64 -12.75
N TYR A 121 -8.53 -7.11 -11.72
CA TYR A 121 -7.93 -6.26 -10.71
C TYR A 121 -6.94 -5.23 -11.30
N ASN A 122 -6.33 -5.51 -12.46
CA ASN A 122 -5.41 -4.57 -13.10
C ASN A 122 -6.14 -3.31 -13.61
N LYS A 123 -7.44 -3.41 -13.84
CA LYS A 123 -8.26 -2.29 -14.35
C LYS A 123 -9.06 -1.66 -13.23
N THR A 124 -9.55 -2.48 -12.31
CA THR A 124 -10.51 -2.04 -11.30
C THR A 124 -9.91 -1.89 -9.92
N GLY A 125 -8.72 -2.43 -9.66
CA GLY A 125 -8.20 -2.51 -8.30
C GLY A 125 -7.80 -1.18 -7.70
N VAL A 126 -7.97 -1.11 -6.38
CA VAL A 126 -7.52 -0.04 -5.52
C VAL A 126 -6.44 -0.59 -4.61
N ILE A 127 -5.27 0.04 -4.65
CA ILE A 127 -4.11 -0.26 -3.83
C ILE A 127 -4.21 0.48 -2.50
N PHE A 128 -3.84 -0.21 -1.44
CA PHE A 128 -3.60 0.28 -0.09
C PHE A 128 -2.10 0.12 0.18
N ASP A 129 -1.38 1.24 0.07
CA ASP A 129 0.08 1.34 0.15
C ASP A 129 0.46 2.51 1.08
N PRO A 130 0.57 2.25 2.40
CA PRO A 130 1.04 3.25 3.36
C PRO A 130 2.51 3.60 3.21
N TRP A 131 3.28 2.79 2.49
CA TRP A 131 4.71 3.00 2.34
C TRP A 131 5.01 4.11 1.34
N GLN A 132 4.25 4.23 0.25
CA GLN A 132 4.48 5.24 -0.79
C GLN A 132 4.61 6.67 -0.26
N LYS A 133 3.85 7.03 0.78
CA LYS A 133 3.90 8.35 1.42
C LYS A 133 4.28 8.30 2.90
N GLN A 134 4.57 7.11 3.43
CA GLN A 134 4.82 6.87 4.86
C GLN A 134 3.75 7.49 5.75
N SER A 135 2.51 7.36 5.32
CA SER A 135 1.37 8.01 5.96
C SER A 135 0.43 6.94 6.47
N SER A 136 -0.03 7.12 7.70
CA SER A 136 -1.19 6.42 8.20
C SER A 136 -2.49 7.10 7.77
N ASP A 137 -2.49 8.25 7.07
CA ASP A 137 -3.73 8.85 6.59
C ASP A 137 -4.35 7.96 5.49
N PRO A 138 -5.60 7.48 5.65
CA PRO A 138 -6.27 6.66 4.65
C PRO A 138 -6.25 7.26 3.23
N LYS A 139 -6.21 8.59 3.11
CA LYS A 139 -6.21 9.30 1.83
C LYS A 139 -4.89 9.18 1.09
N ASP A 140 -3.81 9.01 1.82
CA ASP A 140 -2.45 8.91 1.29
C ASP A 140 -2.06 7.47 0.94
N MET A 141 -2.76 6.51 1.53
CA MET A 141 -2.55 5.08 1.31
C MET A 141 -3.28 4.55 0.07
N VAL A 142 -4.30 5.25 -0.42
CA VAL A 142 -5.29 4.69 -1.34
C VAL A 142 -5.11 5.17 -2.77
N ILE A 143 -4.76 4.26 -3.68
CA ILE A 143 -4.32 4.60 -5.04
C ILE A 143 -4.93 3.63 -6.06
N PRO A 144 -5.50 4.09 -7.18
CA PRO A 144 -5.94 3.18 -8.25
C PRO A 144 -4.76 2.38 -8.81
N TYR A 145 -4.93 1.07 -9.02
CA TYR A 145 -3.87 0.20 -9.55
C TYR A 145 -3.26 0.73 -10.86
N PRO A 146 -4.03 1.23 -11.85
CA PRO A 146 -3.45 1.81 -13.06
C PRO A 146 -2.53 3.02 -12.81
N LYS A 147 -2.70 3.76 -11.71
CA LYS A 147 -1.81 4.87 -11.33
C LYS A 147 -0.63 4.40 -10.49
N TRP A 148 -0.79 3.30 -9.77
CA TRP A 148 0.27 2.67 -9.00
C TRP A 148 1.28 1.99 -9.94
N GLY A 149 0.82 1.35 -11.02
CA GLY A 149 1.64 0.70 -12.04
C GLY A 149 2.48 1.65 -12.93
N TRP A 150 2.35 2.98 -12.81
CA TRP A 150 3.21 3.92 -13.56
C TRP A 150 4.60 4.10 -12.93
N TYR A 151 4.84 3.48 -11.77
CA TYR A 151 6.18 3.29 -11.21
C TYR A 151 6.88 2.01 -11.70
N THR A 152 6.31 1.30 -12.68
CA THR A 152 6.74 -0.04 -13.07
C THR A 152 6.62 -0.28 -14.58
N ASP A 153 7.74 -0.11 -15.31
CA ASP A 153 7.95 -0.83 -16.57
C ASP A 153 7.99 -2.36 -16.33
N PRO A 154 7.71 -3.21 -17.34
CA PRO A 154 6.83 -4.36 -17.23
C PRO A 154 7.35 -5.42 -16.25
N ILE A 155 6.53 -5.71 -15.24
CA ILE A 155 6.82 -6.66 -14.18
C ILE A 155 6.24 -8.02 -14.55
N SER A 156 7.12 -9.01 -14.68
CA SER A 156 6.75 -10.42 -14.67
C SER A 156 6.29 -10.80 -13.26
N PHE A 157 5.05 -11.29 -13.15
CA PHE A 157 4.51 -11.81 -11.90
C PHE A 157 4.90 -13.29 -11.75
N ASP A 158 5.72 -13.60 -10.75
CA ASP A 158 5.79 -14.95 -10.23
C ASP A 158 4.62 -15.15 -9.25
N GLN A 159 3.71 -16.06 -9.62
CA GLN A 159 2.73 -16.61 -8.71
C GLN A 159 3.45 -17.63 -7.82
N LYS A 160 3.68 -17.31 -6.55
CA LYS A 160 3.99 -18.32 -5.54
C LYS A 160 2.76 -18.65 -4.71
#